data_AF-A0A0S7X769-F1
#
_entry.id   AF-A0A0S7X769-F1
#
_cell.length_a   1.000
_cell.length_b   1.000
_cell.length_c   1.000
_cell.angle_alpha   90.00
_cell.angle_beta   90.00
_cell.angle_gamma   90.00
#
_symmetry.space_group_name_H-M   'P 1'
#
loop_
_entity.id
_entity.type
_entity.pdbx_description
1 polymer ?
#
loop_
_entity_poly.entity_id
_entity_poly.type
_entity_poly.pdbx_seq_one_letter_code
_entity_poly.pdbx_strand_id
1 'polypeptide(L)'
;MRAFKSPRLQFKPSRDIPPFIRSLEGEDTAFVYKATWADVNLHHPLNPWIGKYKGHDQVCELSFESCMGWPHTFLVMGKEMQKRAKLCARRGVNGLCAVTMGWGGQALRPFFARPSIWPLHEVNLYLFAALAKDPNADLQAVTEKYLRRRFGKKLPAELARLLLNAEDIAADATNVRGIRANGQPLDNFYYIILRYAPMFPRWETRVRPTPANLKRIFKEKDRNIVRAQKALEKIDRLKAKMPAKAYEEFKECFSRLLDMARSHAARQKYYLYLWAFKDGYLKPTMGELDRFQKIVRDLSPRGRPF
;
A
#
# COMPACT_ATOMS: atom_id res chain seq x y z
N MET A 1 -17.14 -4.73 -25.57
CA MET A 1 -16.84 -3.76 -24.50
C MET A 1 -15.73 -2.79 -24.97
N ARG A 2 -16.09 -1.72 -25.70
CA ARG A 2 -15.16 -0.69 -26.22
C ARG A 2 -14.89 0.46 -25.22
N ALA A 3 -15.54 0.46 -24.06
CA ALA A 3 -15.51 1.52 -23.06
C ALA A 3 -14.14 1.73 -22.35
N PHE A 4 -13.14 0.89 -22.63
CA PHE A 4 -11.89 0.86 -21.87
C PHE A 4 -10.61 1.03 -22.71
N LYS A 5 -10.72 1.45 -23.98
CA LYS A 5 -9.56 1.96 -24.73
C LYS A 5 -9.33 3.42 -24.33
N SER A 6 -8.63 3.66 -23.21
CA SER A 6 -7.94 4.94 -23.05
C SER A 6 -6.49 4.75 -23.51
N PRO A 7 -6.10 5.27 -24.70
CA PRO A 7 -4.73 5.24 -25.15
C PRO A 7 -3.94 6.22 -24.29
N ARG A 8 -3.55 5.75 -23.11
CA ARG A 8 -2.81 6.48 -22.09
C ARG A 8 -3.66 7.59 -21.45
N LEU A 9 -4.01 7.41 -20.17
CA LEU A 9 -4.38 8.50 -19.27
C LEU A 9 -3.16 9.43 -19.01
N GLN A 10 -2.48 9.86 -20.06
CA GLN A 10 -1.40 10.83 -19.97
C GLN A 10 -2.03 12.18 -19.65
N PHE A 11 -1.79 12.64 -18.43
CA PHE A 11 -2.09 14.00 -18.03
C PHE A 11 -1.39 14.97 -18.98
N LYS A 12 -2.17 15.84 -19.60
CA LYS A 12 -1.68 16.96 -20.42
C LYS A 12 -2.10 18.24 -19.71
N PRO A 13 -1.16 18.97 -19.07
CA PRO A 13 -1.50 20.18 -18.30
C PRO A 13 -2.37 21.18 -19.07
N SER A 14 -2.12 21.36 -20.37
CA SER A 14 -2.88 22.25 -21.24
C SER A 14 -4.34 21.83 -21.47
N ARG A 15 -4.64 20.53 -21.38
CA ARG A 15 -5.99 19.96 -21.53
C ARG A 15 -6.70 19.82 -20.18
N ASP A 16 -5.97 19.35 -19.17
CA ASP A 16 -6.56 18.78 -17.95
C ASP A 16 -6.57 19.76 -16.77
N ILE A 17 -5.76 20.82 -16.77
CA ILE A 17 -5.88 21.90 -15.78
C ILE A 17 -6.94 22.88 -16.28
N PRO A 18 -8.05 23.10 -15.56
CA PRO A 18 -9.10 24.04 -15.96
C PRO A 18 -8.55 25.42 -16.36
N PRO A 19 -9.11 26.07 -17.41
CA PRO A 19 -8.68 27.41 -17.84
C PRO A 19 -8.67 28.44 -16.72
N PHE A 20 -9.66 28.42 -15.81
CA PHE A 20 -9.72 29.37 -14.70
C PHE A 20 -8.51 29.24 -13.76
N ILE A 21 -8.02 28.02 -13.49
CA ILE A 21 -6.81 27.82 -12.67
C ILE A 21 -5.60 28.46 -13.34
N ARG A 22 -5.54 28.42 -14.68
CA ARG A 22 -4.45 29.03 -15.43
C ARG A 22 -4.55 30.56 -15.51
N SER A 23 -5.74 31.13 -15.26
CA SER A 23 -5.93 32.59 -15.19
C SER A 23 -5.75 33.15 -13.78
N LEU A 24 -5.60 32.29 -12.76
CA LEU A 24 -5.19 32.72 -11.43
C LEU A 24 -3.68 33.00 -11.42
N GLU A 25 -3.28 34.11 -10.83
CA GLU A 25 -1.89 34.53 -10.68
C GLU A 25 -1.45 34.42 -9.22
N GLY A 26 -0.17 34.07 -8.98
CA GLY A 26 0.51 34.29 -7.71
C GLY A 26 -0.02 33.53 -6.47
N GLU A 27 0.26 34.13 -5.30
CA GLU A 27 0.06 33.58 -3.95
C GLU A 27 -1.42 33.45 -3.52
N ASP A 28 -2.36 33.89 -4.36
CA ASP A 28 -3.80 33.84 -4.08
C ASP A 28 -4.34 32.40 -4.07
N THR A 29 -3.58 31.43 -4.58
CA THR A 29 -3.99 30.02 -4.63
C THR A 29 -2.81 29.07 -4.45
N ALA A 30 -3.01 28.05 -3.62
CA ALA A 30 -2.09 26.93 -3.45
C ALA A 30 -2.78 25.60 -3.79
N PHE A 31 -2.04 24.67 -4.37
CA PHE A 31 -2.52 23.33 -4.71
C PHE A 31 -1.99 22.29 -3.73
N VAL A 32 -2.91 21.68 -2.98
CA VAL A 32 -2.64 20.46 -2.24
C VAL A 32 -3.16 19.28 -3.06
N TYR A 33 -2.29 18.31 -3.36
CA TYR A 33 -2.70 17.11 -4.10
C TYR A 33 -2.15 15.85 -3.44
N LYS A 34 -2.93 14.76 -3.49
CA LYS A 34 -2.47 13.43 -3.07
C LYS A 34 -1.22 13.03 -3.85
N ALA A 35 -0.25 12.44 -3.17
CA ALA A 35 0.96 11.94 -3.80
C ALA A 35 0.72 10.71 -4.69
N THR A 36 -0.43 10.04 -4.51
CA THR A 36 -0.96 9.03 -5.43
C THR A 36 -1.90 9.66 -6.45
N TRP A 37 -2.05 9.02 -7.60
CA TRP A 37 -2.89 9.54 -8.68
C TRP A 37 -4.40 9.41 -8.41
N ALA A 38 -4.85 8.43 -7.63
CA ALA A 38 -6.24 8.36 -7.18
C ALA A 38 -6.31 8.50 -5.65
N ASP A 39 -6.22 7.38 -4.96
CA ASP A 39 -6.31 7.33 -3.50
C ASP A 39 -5.07 6.67 -2.91
N VAL A 40 -4.95 6.67 -1.59
CA VAL A 40 -3.77 6.17 -0.89
C VAL A 40 -3.61 4.68 -1.11
N ASN A 41 -2.46 4.31 -1.68
CA ASN A 41 -2.10 2.95 -2.01
C ASN A 41 -0.58 2.80 -1.92
N LEU A 42 -0.14 1.62 -1.49
CA LEU A 42 1.28 1.25 -1.51
C LEU A 42 1.71 0.93 -2.94
N HIS A 43 2.89 1.42 -3.32
CA HIS A 43 3.57 1.17 -4.58
C HIS A 43 2.76 1.53 -5.83
N HIS A 44 1.88 2.53 -5.72
CA HIS A 44 1.15 3.03 -6.88
C HIS A 44 2.03 3.95 -7.74
N PRO A 45 1.66 4.16 -9.02
CA PRO A 45 2.37 5.09 -9.87
C PRO A 45 2.31 6.49 -9.26
N LEU A 46 3.40 7.24 -9.43
CA LEU A 46 3.48 8.62 -8.97
C LEU A 46 2.38 9.46 -9.61
N ASN A 47 1.78 10.38 -8.84
CA ASN A 47 0.78 11.29 -9.38
C ASN A 47 1.40 12.15 -10.52
N PRO A 48 0.87 12.09 -11.75
CA PRO A 48 1.43 12.83 -12.87
C PRO A 48 1.30 14.36 -12.70
N TRP A 49 0.40 14.83 -11.84
CA TRP A 49 0.10 16.25 -11.60
C TRP A 49 1.13 16.96 -10.73
N ILE A 50 1.99 16.20 -10.02
CA ILE A 50 3.00 16.76 -9.11
C ILE A 50 3.85 17.79 -9.86
N GLY A 51 3.93 19.03 -9.37
CA GLY A 51 4.75 20.09 -9.99
C GLY A 51 4.28 20.54 -11.38
N LYS A 52 2.98 20.43 -11.68
CA LYS A 52 2.41 20.85 -12.97
C LYS A 52 1.56 22.12 -12.91
N TYR A 53 1.25 22.62 -11.71
CA TYR A 53 0.55 23.89 -11.50
C TYR A 53 1.56 25.05 -11.46
N LYS A 54 2.16 25.37 -12.61
CA LYS A 54 3.17 26.44 -12.69
C LYS A 54 2.59 27.78 -12.25
N GLY A 55 3.39 28.58 -11.54
CA GLY A 55 2.97 29.89 -11.02
C GLY A 55 2.22 29.84 -9.70
N HIS A 56 1.97 28.65 -9.17
CA HIS A 56 1.23 28.42 -7.91
C HIS A 56 2.09 27.62 -6.93
N ASP A 57 1.88 27.91 -5.64
CA ASP A 57 2.42 27.09 -4.56
C ASP A 57 1.80 25.69 -4.60
N GLN A 58 2.63 24.68 -4.39
CA GLN A 58 2.25 23.28 -4.50
C GLN A 58 2.75 22.49 -3.29
N VAL A 59 1.84 21.75 -2.67
CA VAL A 59 2.14 20.85 -1.56
C VAL A 59 1.68 19.44 -1.92
N CYS A 60 2.58 18.48 -1.74
CA CYS A 60 2.29 17.08 -1.98
C CYS A 60 1.83 16.38 -0.70
N GLU A 61 0.63 15.82 -0.71
CA GLU A 61 0.02 15.14 0.41
C GLU A 61 0.47 13.67 0.50
N LEU A 62 1.12 13.34 1.61
CA LEU A 62 1.42 11.98 2.05
C LEU A 62 0.38 11.56 3.08
N SER A 63 -0.67 10.88 2.63
CA SER A 63 -1.75 10.43 3.51
C SER A 63 -1.46 9.07 4.15
N PHE A 64 -1.84 8.95 5.42
CA PHE A 64 -1.75 7.75 6.26
C PHE A 64 -3.11 7.08 6.48
N GLU A 65 -4.12 7.40 5.66
CA GLU A 65 -5.47 6.83 5.76
C GLU A 65 -5.49 5.29 5.69
N SER A 66 -4.52 4.68 4.98
CA SER A 66 -4.39 3.22 4.95
C SER A 66 -3.80 2.63 6.23
N CYS A 67 -3.26 3.43 7.14
CA CYS A 67 -2.74 2.99 8.44
C CYS A 67 -3.81 2.91 9.55
N MET A 68 -5.09 3.10 9.22
CA MET A 68 -6.22 2.97 10.14
C MET A 68 -6.49 1.52 10.57
N GLY A 69 -7.11 1.33 11.74
CA GLY A 69 -7.67 0.05 12.14
C GLY A 69 -6.74 -0.85 12.96
N TRP A 70 -5.90 -0.27 13.82
CA TRP A 70 -5.19 -1.04 14.85
C TRP A 70 -6.18 -1.94 15.64
N PRO A 71 -5.84 -3.22 15.94
CA PRO A 71 -4.56 -3.91 15.72
C PRO A 71 -4.39 -4.56 14.35
N HIS A 72 -5.33 -4.40 13.43
CA HIS A 72 -5.39 -5.17 12.19
C HIS A 72 -4.47 -4.68 11.07
N THR A 73 -3.91 -3.47 11.21
CA THR A 73 -3.18 -2.80 10.13
C THR A 73 -1.76 -2.41 10.54
N PHE A 74 -0.77 -3.01 9.87
CA PHE A 74 0.65 -2.69 10.02
C PHE A 74 1.24 -2.30 8.66
N LEU A 75 1.35 -1.00 8.39
CA LEU A 75 1.88 -0.45 7.15
C LEU A 75 2.98 0.58 7.45
N VAL A 76 4.20 0.29 6.99
CA VAL A 76 5.31 1.24 6.91
C VAL A 76 5.43 1.73 5.48
N MET A 77 5.71 3.02 5.27
CA MET A 77 5.64 3.67 3.97
C MET A 77 6.92 4.45 3.61
N GLY A 78 8.06 4.07 4.19
CA GLY A 78 9.32 4.80 4.02
C GLY A 78 9.77 4.91 2.56
N LYS A 79 9.73 3.80 1.80
CA LYS A 79 10.19 3.77 0.41
C LYS A 79 9.23 4.55 -0.50
N GLU A 80 7.93 4.40 -0.29
CA GLU A 80 6.85 5.13 -0.96
C GLU A 80 7.02 6.64 -0.76
N MET A 81 7.14 7.08 0.49
CA MET A 81 7.33 8.48 0.85
C MET A 81 8.61 9.04 0.23
N GLN A 82 9.72 8.29 0.27
CA GLN A 82 10.98 8.75 -0.32
C GLN A 82 10.89 8.91 -1.84
N LYS A 83 10.27 7.97 -2.56
CA LYS A 83 10.05 8.10 -4.01
C LYS A 83 9.28 9.38 -4.35
N ARG A 84 8.27 9.71 -3.54
CA ARG A 84 7.42 10.90 -3.71
C ARG A 84 8.16 12.18 -3.34
N ALA A 85 8.90 12.20 -2.23
CA ALA A 85 9.73 13.32 -1.81
C ALA A 85 10.77 13.69 -2.87
N LYS A 86 11.48 12.68 -3.42
CA LYS A 86 12.43 12.89 -4.54
C LYS A 86 11.76 13.46 -5.79
N LEU A 87 10.54 13.01 -6.11
CA LEU A 87 9.79 13.58 -7.23
C LEU A 87 9.43 15.05 -7.00
N CYS A 88 8.97 15.38 -5.79
CA CYS A 88 8.59 16.74 -5.40
C CYS A 88 9.78 17.69 -5.47
N ALA A 89 10.91 17.31 -4.87
CA ALA A 89 12.16 18.08 -4.91
C ALA A 89 12.63 18.33 -6.36
N ARG A 90 12.63 17.29 -7.20
CA ARG A 90 13.02 17.42 -8.62
C ARG A 90 12.08 18.32 -9.43
N ARG A 91 10.82 18.46 -9.03
CA ARG A 91 9.81 19.25 -9.75
C ARG A 91 9.55 20.63 -9.11
N GLY A 92 10.34 21.03 -8.11
CA GLY A 92 10.20 22.33 -7.47
C GLY A 92 8.88 22.51 -6.71
N VAL A 93 8.37 21.43 -6.10
CA VAL A 93 7.17 21.49 -5.26
C VAL A 93 7.55 22.10 -3.90
N ASN A 94 6.77 23.07 -3.41
CA ASN A 94 7.08 23.88 -2.23
C ASN A 94 7.15 23.06 -0.93
N GLY A 95 6.38 21.98 -0.81
CA GLY A 95 6.39 21.20 0.41
C GLY A 95 5.76 19.82 0.32
N LEU A 96 5.91 19.10 1.43
CA LEU A 96 5.19 17.87 1.73
C LEU A 96 4.28 18.13 2.92
N CYS A 97 3.05 17.64 2.89
CA CYS A 97 2.21 17.58 4.09
C CYS A 97 1.90 16.11 4.44
N ALA A 98 1.83 15.81 5.73
CA ALA A 98 1.38 14.52 6.22
C ALA A 98 -0.09 14.64 6.60
N VAL A 99 -0.95 13.87 5.94
CA VAL A 99 -2.36 13.77 6.33
C VAL A 99 -2.52 12.54 7.21
N THR A 100 -2.59 12.81 8.51
CA THR A 100 -2.77 11.81 9.57
C THR A 100 -4.24 11.47 9.79
N MET A 101 -5.16 11.75 8.86
CA MET A 101 -6.58 11.42 9.08
C MET A 101 -6.76 9.93 9.42
N GLY A 102 -7.50 9.68 10.50
CA GLY A 102 -7.70 8.33 11.04
C GLY A 102 -6.50 7.75 11.80
N TRP A 103 -5.40 8.49 11.94
CA TRP A 103 -4.36 8.16 12.90
C TRP A 103 -4.94 8.03 14.29
N GLY A 104 -4.51 7.03 15.03
CA GLY A 104 -5.02 6.75 16.36
C GLY A 104 -6.46 6.19 16.39
N GLY A 105 -7.16 6.11 15.25
CA GLY A 105 -8.54 5.66 15.17
C GLY A 105 -8.69 4.17 15.49
N GLN A 106 -9.40 3.86 16.57
CA GLN A 106 -9.93 2.52 16.82
C GLN A 106 -11.27 2.42 16.09
N ALA A 107 -11.43 1.42 15.24
CA ALA A 107 -12.59 1.23 14.36
C ALA A 107 -13.98 1.24 15.06
N LEU A 108 -14.02 1.24 16.39
CA LEU A 108 -15.23 1.21 17.20
C LEU A 108 -15.51 2.51 17.99
N ARG A 109 -14.60 3.50 18.00
CA ARG A 109 -14.82 4.79 18.68
C ARG A 109 -14.18 5.94 17.90
N PRO A 110 -14.96 6.82 17.25
CA PRO A 110 -14.45 7.81 16.29
C PRO A 110 -13.54 8.93 16.85
N PHE A 111 -13.40 9.07 18.18
CA PHE A 111 -13.07 10.40 18.73
C PHE A 111 -11.69 10.61 19.36
N PHE A 112 -10.83 9.59 19.48
CA PHE A 112 -9.51 9.81 20.08
C PHE A 112 -8.37 9.17 19.29
N ALA A 113 -7.73 9.98 18.46
CA ALA A 113 -6.43 9.66 17.94
C ALA A 113 -5.42 9.53 19.09
N ARG A 114 -4.87 8.34 19.37
CA ARG A 114 -3.79 8.14 20.36
C ARG A 114 -2.50 7.62 19.70
N PRO A 115 -1.69 8.49 19.08
CA PRO A 115 -0.43 8.09 18.44
C PRO A 115 0.61 7.47 19.40
N SER A 116 0.51 7.70 20.71
CA SER A 116 1.45 7.18 21.71
C SER A 116 1.28 5.69 22.02
N ILE A 117 0.11 5.12 21.74
CA ILE A 117 -0.18 3.67 21.94
C ILE A 117 -0.07 2.89 20.63
N TRP A 118 0.26 3.57 19.54
CA TRP A 118 0.43 2.99 18.22
C TRP A 118 1.69 2.12 18.17
N PRO A 119 1.64 0.94 17.53
CA PRO A 119 2.82 0.12 17.28
C PRO A 119 3.85 0.81 16.37
N LEU A 120 4.72 -0.01 15.79
CA LEU A 120 5.81 0.36 14.91
C LEU A 120 5.47 1.29 13.73
N HIS A 121 4.20 1.49 13.35
CA HIS A 121 3.84 2.42 12.25
C HIS A 121 3.99 3.90 12.60
N GLU A 122 4.17 4.27 13.88
CA GLU A 122 4.55 5.64 14.28
C GLU A 122 5.88 6.06 13.61
N VAL A 123 6.73 5.09 13.24
CA VAL A 123 7.94 5.32 12.43
C VAL A 123 7.66 6.14 11.16
N ASN A 124 6.46 6.08 10.59
CA ASN A 124 6.10 6.84 9.40
C ASN A 124 6.22 8.36 9.62
N LEU A 125 5.95 8.89 10.83
CA LEU A 125 6.18 10.31 11.12
C LEU A 125 7.66 10.67 11.17
N TYR A 126 8.49 9.79 11.75
CA TYR A 126 9.93 10.01 11.81
C TYR A 126 10.54 9.99 10.40
N LEU A 127 10.08 9.06 9.57
CA LEU A 127 10.45 8.98 8.16
C LEU A 127 9.97 10.21 7.39
N PHE A 128 8.71 10.64 7.59
CA PHE A 128 8.18 11.86 6.99
C PHE A 128 9.02 13.08 7.36
N ALA A 129 9.28 13.30 8.66
CA ALA A 129 10.04 14.45 9.14
C ALA A 129 11.48 14.48 8.58
N ALA A 130 12.11 13.30 8.42
CA ALA A 130 13.41 13.21 7.77
C ALA A 130 13.32 13.54 6.28
N LEU A 131 12.33 13.00 5.58
CA LEU A 131 12.15 13.17 4.13
C LEU A 131 11.68 14.57 3.71
N ALA A 132 10.93 15.26 4.58
CA ALA A 132 10.55 16.66 4.37
C ALA A 132 11.76 17.61 4.45
N LYS A 133 12.81 17.22 5.17
CA LYS A 133 14.08 17.96 5.25
C LYS A 133 15.06 17.56 4.16
N ASP A 134 15.19 16.27 3.92
CA ASP A 134 16.07 15.70 2.90
C ASP A 134 15.38 14.54 2.17
N PRO A 135 15.02 14.69 0.88
CA PRO A 135 14.39 13.62 0.11
C PRO A 135 15.31 12.41 -0.11
N ASN A 136 16.61 12.51 0.19
CA ASN A 136 17.59 11.42 0.15
C ASN A 136 17.94 10.85 1.53
N ALA A 137 17.24 11.25 2.60
CA ALA A 137 17.51 10.79 3.96
C ALA A 137 17.64 9.26 4.05
N ASP A 138 18.62 8.80 4.84
CA ASP A 138 18.83 7.37 5.11
C ASP A 138 17.67 6.83 5.97
N LEU A 139 16.74 6.15 5.30
CA LEU A 139 15.57 5.56 5.93
C LEU A 139 15.94 4.53 7.00
N GLN A 140 17.05 3.79 6.81
CA GLN A 140 17.48 2.78 7.77
C GLN A 140 18.00 3.47 9.03
N ALA A 141 18.87 4.47 8.90
CA ALA A 141 19.38 5.23 10.03
C ALA A 141 18.26 5.94 10.82
N VAL A 142 17.29 6.54 10.12
CA VAL A 142 16.10 7.15 10.75
C VAL A 142 15.30 6.12 11.53
N THR A 143 15.10 4.93 10.95
CA THR A 143 14.37 3.82 11.59
C THR A 143 15.12 3.28 12.80
N GLU A 144 16.44 3.09 12.72
CA GLU A 144 17.26 2.64 13.85
C GLU A 144 17.24 3.64 15.01
N LYS A 145 17.33 4.94 14.70
CA LYS A 145 17.21 6.02 15.69
C LYS A 145 15.86 6.01 16.39
N TYR A 146 14.77 5.85 15.63
CA TYR A 146 13.42 5.71 16.17
C TYR A 146 13.31 4.50 17.11
N LEU A 147 13.74 3.32 16.66
CA LEU A 147 13.68 2.09 17.45
C LEU A 147 14.49 2.20 18.74
N ARG A 148 15.68 2.81 18.69
CA ARG A 148 16.48 3.09 19.90
C ARG A 148 15.74 3.99 20.87
N ARG A 149 15.11 5.07 20.39
CA ARG A 149 14.32 5.99 21.22
C ARG A 149 13.13 5.29 21.86
N ARG A 150 12.37 4.51 21.08
CA ARG A 150 11.15 3.83 21.54
C ARG A 150 11.40 2.76 22.59
N PHE A 151 12.48 2.00 22.45
CA PHE A 151 12.76 0.84 23.29
C PHE A 151 13.90 1.06 24.28
N GLY A 152 14.44 2.27 24.36
CA GLY A 152 15.47 2.66 25.34
C GLY A 152 16.86 2.05 25.11
N LYS A 153 17.06 1.23 24.07
CA LYS A 153 18.36 0.59 23.77
C LYS A 153 18.57 0.38 22.29
N LYS A 154 19.83 0.23 21.87
CA LYS A 154 20.18 -0.13 20.50
C LYS A 154 19.64 -1.54 20.20
N LEU A 155 18.83 -1.65 19.16
CA LEU A 155 18.33 -2.93 18.65
C LEU A 155 19.19 -3.43 17.48
N PRO A 156 19.12 -4.73 17.13
CA PRO A 156 19.73 -5.23 15.90
C PRO A 156 19.31 -4.43 14.66
N ALA A 157 20.28 -3.96 13.87
CA ALA A 157 20.04 -3.17 12.64
C ALA A 157 19.15 -3.91 11.62
N GLU A 158 19.13 -5.24 11.63
CA GLU A 158 18.23 -6.04 10.80
C GLU A 158 16.75 -5.74 11.06
N LEU A 159 16.36 -5.35 12.26
CA LEU A 159 14.96 -5.01 12.57
C LEU A 159 14.48 -3.77 11.82
N ALA A 160 15.35 -2.77 11.67
CA ALA A 160 15.03 -1.59 10.86
C ALA A 160 14.83 -1.97 9.39
N ARG A 161 15.69 -2.85 8.85
CA ARG A 161 15.55 -3.37 7.48
C ARG A 161 14.29 -4.21 7.30
N LEU A 162 13.95 -5.05 8.26
CA LEU A 162 12.71 -5.83 8.25
C LEU A 162 11.48 -4.90 8.25
N LEU A 163 11.50 -3.88 9.10
CA LEU A 163 10.42 -2.90 9.21
C LEU A 163 10.20 -2.14 7.88
N LEU A 164 11.27 -1.70 7.22
CA LEU A 164 11.18 -1.07 5.89
C LEU A 164 10.77 -2.05 4.78
N ASN A 165 11.14 -3.32 4.89
CA ASN A 165 10.74 -4.35 3.92
C ASN A 165 9.29 -4.82 4.10
N ALA A 166 8.67 -4.56 5.25
CA ALA A 166 7.26 -4.83 5.48
C ALA A 166 6.37 -4.07 4.48
N GLU A 167 6.81 -2.90 4.03
CA GLU A 167 6.15 -2.11 2.98
C GLU A 167 5.94 -2.93 1.69
N ASP A 168 7.01 -3.57 1.19
CA ASP A 168 6.94 -4.35 -0.05
C ASP A 168 6.01 -5.56 0.11
N ILE A 169 6.06 -6.22 1.27
CA ILE A 169 5.19 -7.37 1.58
C ILE A 169 3.73 -6.92 1.63
N ALA A 170 3.46 -5.77 2.24
CA ALA A 170 2.13 -5.22 2.33
C ALA A 170 1.56 -4.77 0.98
N ALA A 171 2.40 -4.14 0.16
CA ALA A 171 2.06 -3.79 -1.22
C ALA A 171 1.75 -5.05 -2.04
N ASP A 172 2.59 -6.08 -1.97
CA ASP A 172 2.40 -7.34 -2.70
C ASP A 172 1.22 -8.16 -2.15
N ALA A 173 0.78 -7.93 -0.92
CA ALA A 173 -0.46 -8.52 -0.39
C ALA A 173 -1.68 -7.84 -1.03
N THR A 174 -1.75 -6.51 -0.95
CA THR A 174 -2.93 -5.72 -1.34
C THR A 174 -3.08 -5.50 -2.85
N ASN A 175 -1.99 -5.59 -3.61
CA ASN A 175 -1.97 -5.31 -5.04
C ASN A 175 -1.83 -6.57 -5.90
N VAL A 176 -2.47 -6.63 -7.07
CA VAL A 176 -2.15 -7.59 -8.14
C VAL A 176 -1.19 -6.91 -9.12
N ARG A 177 0.08 -7.30 -9.10
CA ARG A 177 1.13 -6.79 -10.01
C ARG A 177 1.22 -5.25 -10.06
N GLY A 178 1.09 -4.64 -8.88
CA GLY A 178 1.12 -3.19 -8.63
C GLY A 178 -0.26 -2.52 -8.57
N ILE A 179 -1.31 -3.17 -9.08
CA ILE A 179 -2.65 -2.59 -9.14
C ILE A 179 -3.41 -2.93 -7.86
N ARG A 180 -4.02 -1.92 -7.19
CA ARG A 180 -4.84 -2.15 -5.99
C ARG A 180 -5.93 -3.18 -6.31
N ALA A 181 -6.08 -4.18 -5.45
CA ALA A 181 -7.02 -5.28 -5.66
C ALA A 181 -7.57 -5.78 -4.32
N ASN A 182 -8.06 -4.87 -3.48
CA ASN A 182 -8.60 -5.16 -2.14
C ASN A 182 -10.11 -4.93 -2.01
N GLY A 183 -10.81 -4.63 -3.11
CA GLY A 183 -12.26 -4.47 -3.10
C GLY A 183 -13.00 -5.78 -2.84
N GLN A 184 -14.13 -5.69 -2.14
CA GLN A 184 -15.07 -6.79 -1.87
C GLN A 184 -16.50 -6.23 -1.90
N PRO A 185 -17.51 -6.98 -2.43
CA PRO A 185 -17.44 -8.30 -3.07
C PRO A 185 -16.89 -8.24 -4.53
N LEU A 186 -17.18 -9.22 -5.39
CA LEU A 186 -16.57 -9.35 -6.74
C LEU A 186 -16.75 -8.09 -7.61
N ASP A 187 -17.93 -7.48 -7.57
CA ASP A 187 -18.25 -6.23 -8.25
C ASP A 187 -17.32 -5.09 -7.80
N ASN A 188 -17.11 -4.93 -6.49
CA ASN A 188 -16.17 -3.95 -5.95
C ASN A 188 -14.72 -4.32 -6.24
N PHE A 189 -14.35 -5.62 -6.21
CA PHE A 189 -13.03 -6.09 -6.64
C PHE A 189 -12.75 -5.67 -8.09
N TYR A 190 -13.72 -5.94 -8.97
CA TYR A 190 -13.66 -5.60 -10.38
C TYR A 190 -13.60 -4.08 -10.60
N TYR A 191 -14.45 -3.32 -9.90
CA TYR A 191 -14.44 -1.86 -9.91
C TYR A 191 -13.09 -1.29 -9.46
N ILE A 192 -12.52 -1.79 -8.35
CA ILE A 192 -11.23 -1.34 -7.85
C ILE A 192 -10.13 -1.62 -8.88
N ILE A 193 -10.09 -2.81 -9.49
CA ILE A 193 -9.15 -3.07 -10.59
C ILE A 193 -9.37 -2.06 -11.72
N LEU A 194 -10.60 -1.85 -12.20
CA LEU A 194 -10.85 -0.92 -13.30
C LEU A 194 -10.56 0.54 -12.95
N ARG A 195 -10.67 0.93 -11.68
CA ARG A 195 -10.35 2.27 -11.19
C ARG A 195 -8.84 2.54 -11.22
N TYR A 196 -8.02 1.57 -10.81
CA TYR A 196 -6.57 1.77 -10.63
C TYR A 196 -5.71 1.20 -11.75
N ALA A 197 -6.16 0.15 -12.44
CA ALA A 197 -5.39 -0.49 -13.48
C ALA A 197 -5.03 0.45 -14.65
N PRO A 198 -5.91 1.35 -15.13
CA PRO A 198 -5.58 2.31 -16.18
C PRO A 198 -4.38 3.21 -15.90
N MET A 199 -3.93 3.29 -14.65
CA MET A 199 -2.74 4.03 -14.25
C MET A 199 -1.43 3.37 -14.66
N PHE A 200 -1.48 2.09 -15.04
CA PHE A 200 -0.32 1.30 -15.42
C PHE A 200 -0.28 1.08 -16.94
N PRO A 201 0.88 1.25 -17.58
CA PRO A 201 1.04 0.84 -18.98
C PRO A 201 0.76 -0.65 -19.16
N ARG A 202 -0.04 -0.99 -20.18
CA ARG A 202 -0.41 -2.37 -20.54
C ARG A 202 -1.07 -3.13 -19.39
N TRP A 203 -1.84 -2.44 -18.55
CA TRP A 203 -2.42 -2.99 -17.33
C TRP A 203 -3.29 -4.22 -17.58
N GLU A 204 -3.93 -4.30 -18.75
CA GLU A 204 -4.79 -5.42 -19.14
C GLU A 204 -3.98 -6.72 -19.09
N THR A 205 -2.74 -6.70 -19.59
CA THR A 205 -1.84 -7.87 -19.56
C THR A 205 -1.33 -8.21 -18.15
N ARG A 206 -1.49 -7.29 -17.19
CA ARG A 206 -1.11 -7.50 -15.78
C ARG A 206 -2.18 -8.26 -15.01
N VAL A 207 -3.45 -7.94 -15.21
CA VAL A 207 -4.56 -8.45 -14.36
C VAL A 207 -5.54 -9.37 -15.08
N ARG A 208 -5.53 -9.42 -16.42
CA ARG A 208 -6.46 -10.28 -17.17
C ARG A 208 -6.39 -11.73 -16.68
N PRO A 209 -7.51 -12.38 -16.33
CA PRO A 209 -7.51 -13.68 -15.66
C PRO A 209 -7.37 -14.85 -16.65
N THR A 210 -6.42 -14.76 -17.59
CA THR A 210 -6.07 -15.91 -18.46
C THR A 210 -5.45 -17.04 -17.63
N PRO A 211 -5.56 -18.31 -18.05
CA PRO A 211 -4.98 -19.43 -17.29
C PRO A 211 -3.49 -19.25 -16.95
N ALA A 212 -2.70 -18.76 -17.91
CA ALA A 212 -1.28 -18.47 -17.70
C ALA A 212 -1.04 -17.34 -16.69
N ASN A 213 -1.83 -16.27 -16.75
CA ASN A 213 -1.67 -15.14 -15.84
C ASN A 213 -2.18 -15.46 -14.43
N LEU A 214 -3.25 -16.26 -14.29
CA LEU A 214 -3.70 -16.79 -13.00
C LEU A 214 -2.60 -17.60 -12.32
N LYS A 215 -2.01 -18.58 -13.03
CA LYS A 215 -0.89 -19.38 -12.52
C LYS A 215 0.26 -18.51 -12.03
N ARG A 216 0.58 -17.45 -12.79
CA ARG A 216 1.63 -16.49 -12.42
C ARG A 216 1.28 -15.68 -11.17
N ILE A 217 0.12 -15.03 -11.15
CA ILE A 217 -0.34 -14.21 -10.02
C ILE A 217 -0.39 -15.06 -8.75
N PHE A 218 -0.86 -16.31 -8.85
CA PHE A 218 -1.03 -17.18 -7.70
C PHE A 218 0.32 -17.54 -7.10
N LYS A 219 1.29 -17.88 -7.95
CA LYS A 219 2.68 -18.11 -7.55
C LYS A 219 3.30 -16.88 -6.88
N GLU A 220 3.02 -15.68 -7.40
CA GLU A 220 3.49 -14.43 -6.81
C GLU A 220 2.88 -14.21 -5.41
N LYS A 221 1.59 -14.52 -5.23
CA LYS A 221 0.92 -14.45 -3.93
C LYS A 221 1.48 -15.45 -2.92
N ASP A 222 1.68 -16.69 -3.34
CA ASP A 222 2.27 -17.73 -2.48
C ASP A 222 3.70 -17.37 -2.05
N ARG A 223 4.50 -16.82 -2.97
CA ARG A 223 5.83 -16.29 -2.65
C ARG A 223 5.76 -15.15 -1.64
N ASN A 224 4.78 -14.27 -1.71
CA ASN A 224 4.63 -13.18 -0.75
C ASN A 224 4.26 -13.69 0.66
N ILE A 225 3.39 -14.71 0.77
CA ILE A 225 3.10 -15.38 2.04
C ILE A 225 4.39 -15.97 2.63
N VAL A 226 5.20 -16.66 1.82
CA VAL A 226 6.50 -17.19 2.27
C VAL A 226 7.45 -16.07 2.72
N ARG A 227 7.47 -14.93 2.03
CA ARG A 227 8.28 -13.77 2.45
C ARG A 227 7.81 -13.23 3.81
N ALA A 228 6.51 -13.09 4.03
CA ALA A 228 5.95 -12.67 5.31
C ALA A 228 6.28 -13.65 6.45
N GLN A 229 6.14 -14.96 6.19
CA GLN A 229 6.48 -16.01 7.14
C GLN A 229 7.95 -15.98 7.53
N LYS A 230 8.87 -15.87 6.55
CA LYS A 230 10.31 -15.74 6.81
C LYS A 230 10.66 -14.48 7.60
N ALA A 231 9.94 -13.39 7.38
CA ALA A 231 10.14 -12.17 8.15
C ALA A 231 9.74 -12.37 9.63
N LEU A 232 8.62 -13.02 9.88
CA LEU A 232 8.19 -13.38 11.25
C LEU A 232 9.18 -14.34 11.93
N GLU A 233 9.64 -15.38 11.25
CA GLU A 233 10.65 -16.31 11.77
C GLU A 233 11.96 -15.60 12.15
N LYS A 234 12.35 -14.57 11.37
CA LYS A 234 13.51 -13.73 11.71
C LYS A 234 13.30 -12.94 13.00
N ILE A 235 12.09 -12.42 13.24
CA ILE A 235 11.74 -11.78 14.52
C ILE A 235 11.89 -12.78 15.67
N ASP A 236 11.37 -13.99 15.52
CA ASP A 236 11.48 -15.04 16.55
C ASP A 236 12.94 -15.38 16.87
N ARG A 237 13.81 -15.49 15.85
CA ARG A 237 15.26 -15.72 16.04
C ARG A 237 15.98 -14.57 16.74
N LEU A 238 15.44 -13.35 16.69
CA LEU A 238 16.01 -12.17 17.32
C LEU A 238 15.49 -11.94 18.75
N LYS A 239 14.56 -12.77 19.26
CA LYS A 239 13.93 -12.62 20.58
C LYS A 239 14.94 -12.31 21.70
N ALA A 240 16.00 -13.11 21.82
CA ALA A 240 17.02 -12.94 22.86
C ALA A 240 17.84 -11.65 22.75
N LYS A 241 17.81 -10.96 21.59
CA LYS A 241 18.56 -9.73 21.32
C LYS A 241 17.71 -8.47 21.50
N MET A 242 16.48 -8.60 21.97
CA MET A 242 15.48 -7.52 22.07
C MET A 242 14.94 -7.42 23.50
N PRO A 243 14.48 -6.24 23.97
CA PRO A 243 13.65 -6.17 25.16
C PRO A 243 12.33 -6.90 24.90
N ALA A 244 11.74 -7.51 25.92
CA ALA A 244 10.48 -8.26 25.80
C ALA A 244 9.39 -7.44 25.08
N LYS A 245 9.20 -6.17 25.48
CA LYS A 245 8.25 -5.25 24.85
C LYS A 245 8.47 -5.09 23.34
N ALA A 246 9.72 -4.96 22.89
CA ALA A 246 10.00 -4.85 21.46
C ALA A 246 9.70 -6.15 20.74
N TYR A 247 10.10 -7.30 21.31
CA TYR A 247 9.82 -8.59 20.70
C TYR A 247 8.32 -8.82 20.53
N GLU A 248 7.50 -8.59 21.56
CA GLU A 248 6.05 -8.75 21.47
C GLU A 248 5.42 -7.82 20.41
N GLU A 249 5.86 -6.56 20.35
CA GLU A 249 5.35 -5.60 19.38
C GLU A 249 5.72 -5.97 17.93
N PHE A 250 6.98 -6.36 17.69
CA PHE A 250 7.41 -6.84 16.38
C PHE A 250 6.70 -8.15 16.00
N LYS A 251 6.55 -9.08 16.95
CA LYS A 251 5.88 -10.35 16.71
C LYS A 251 4.43 -10.15 16.31
N GLU A 252 3.69 -9.31 17.03
CA GLU A 252 2.31 -8.98 16.68
C GLU A 252 2.23 -8.35 15.28
N CYS A 253 3.05 -7.32 15.02
CA CYS A 253 3.03 -6.62 13.71
C CYS A 253 3.32 -7.57 12.54
N PHE A 254 4.34 -8.43 12.65
CA PHE A 254 4.71 -9.36 11.58
C PHE A 254 3.77 -10.57 11.48
N SER A 255 3.12 -10.97 12.57
CA SER A 255 2.04 -11.96 12.53
C SER A 255 0.83 -11.42 11.76
N ARG A 256 0.44 -10.17 12.03
CA ARG A 256 -0.63 -9.48 11.28
C ARG A 256 -0.28 -9.29 9.81
N LEU A 257 0.97 -8.98 9.50
CA LEU A 257 1.44 -8.89 8.12
C LEU A 257 1.29 -10.22 7.37
N LEU A 258 1.59 -11.33 8.03
CA LEU A 258 1.40 -12.67 7.48
C LEU A 258 -0.09 -12.99 7.27
N ASP A 259 -0.95 -12.67 8.25
CA ASP A 259 -2.40 -12.84 8.13
C ASP A 259 -2.98 -11.99 6.98
N MET A 260 -2.51 -10.75 6.84
CA MET A 260 -2.86 -9.87 5.74
C MET A 260 -2.42 -10.46 4.39
N ALA A 261 -1.20 -10.99 4.29
CA ALA A 261 -0.73 -11.64 3.07
C ALA A 261 -1.58 -12.87 2.70
N ARG A 262 -1.95 -13.71 3.67
CA ARG A 262 -2.79 -14.89 3.47
C ARG A 262 -4.22 -14.52 3.05
N SER A 263 -4.85 -13.64 3.81
CA SER A 263 -6.25 -13.23 3.58
C SER A 263 -6.42 -12.53 2.23
N HIS A 264 -5.56 -11.57 1.88
CA HIS A 264 -5.62 -10.92 0.58
C HIS A 264 -5.31 -11.89 -0.57
N ALA A 265 -4.34 -12.79 -0.41
CA ALA A 265 -4.04 -13.80 -1.42
C ALA A 265 -5.25 -14.69 -1.69
N ALA A 266 -5.88 -15.24 -0.65
CA ALA A 266 -7.06 -16.09 -0.80
C ALA A 266 -8.21 -15.32 -1.50
N ARG A 267 -8.50 -14.09 -1.07
CA ARG A 267 -9.56 -13.23 -1.64
C ARG A 267 -9.30 -12.90 -3.09
N GLN A 268 -8.10 -12.45 -3.43
CA GLN A 268 -7.75 -12.10 -4.79
C GLN A 268 -7.76 -13.32 -5.72
N LYS A 269 -7.25 -14.48 -5.26
CA LYS A 269 -7.33 -15.73 -6.01
C LYS A 269 -8.78 -16.11 -6.31
N TYR A 270 -9.66 -15.99 -5.31
CA TYR A 270 -11.09 -16.26 -5.44
C TYR A 270 -11.75 -15.36 -6.47
N TYR A 271 -11.61 -14.03 -6.34
CA TYR A 271 -12.26 -13.10 -7.27
C TYR A 271 -11.67 -13.15 -8.68
N LEU A 272 -10.37 -13.44 -8.83
CA LEU A 272 -9.76 -13.67 -10.13
C LEU A 272 -10.29 -14.95 -10.80
N TYR A 273 -10.55 -16.02 -10.04
CA TYR A 273 -11.21 -17.22 -10.56
C TYR A 273 -12.65 -16.93 -10.99
N LEU A 274 -13.43 -16.24 -10.16
CA LEU A 274 -14.80 -15.86 -10.52
C LEU A 274 -14.84 -14.99 -11.78
N TRP A 275 -13.92 -14.04 -11.90
CA TRP A 275 -13.77 -13.25 -13.11
C TRP A 275 -13.39 -14.14 -14.31
N ALA A 276 -12.47 -15.10 -14.14
CA ALA A 276 -12.08 -16.03 -15.20
C ALA A 276 -13.27 -16.87 -15.71
N PHE A 277 -14.12 -17.38 -14.81
CA PHE A 277 -15.33 -18.11 -15.19
C PHE A 277 -16.36 -17.20 -15.87
N LYS A 278 -16.63 -16.04 -15.28
CA LYS A 278 -17.59 -15.06 -15.82
C LYS A 278 -17.28 -14.66 -17.27
N ASP A 279 -16.01 -14.39 -17.56
CA ASP A 279 -15.56 -13.93 -18.87
C ASP A 279 -15.15 -15.08 -19.82
N GLY A 280 -15.35 -16.34 -19.42
CA GLY A 280 -15.07 -17.52 -20.26
C GLY A 280 -13.60 -17.86 -20.46
N TYR A 281 -12.68 -17.33 -19.64
CA TYR A 281 -11.26 -17.71 -19.64
C TYR A 281 -11.01 -19.11 -19.07
N LEU A 282 -11.91 -19.58 -18.20
CA LEU A 282 -11.91 -20.94 -17.65
C LEU A 282 -13.28 -21.58 -17.88
N LYS A 283 -13.27 -22.88 -18.21
CA LYS A 283 -14.47 -23.72 -18.21
C LYS A 283 -14.63 -24.35 -16.82
N PRO A 284 -15.85 -24.48 -16.28
CA PRO A 284 -16.10 -25.08 -14.97
C PRO A 284 -15.98 -26.61 -15.02
N THR A 285 -14.77 -27.13 -15.22
CA THR A 285 -14.48 -28.56 -15.11
C THR A 285 -14.36 -28.95 -13.64
N MET A 286 -14.53 -30.24 -13.31
CA MET A 286 -14.37 -30.73 -11.93
C MET A 286 -13.02 -30.32 -11.32
N GLY A 287 -11.92 -30.44 -12.07
CA GLY A 287 -10.60 -30.03 -11.58
C GLY A 287 -10.46 -28.52 -11.31
N GLU A 288 -11.15 -27.65 -12.06
CA GLU A 288 -11.17 -26.22 -11.77
C GLU A 288 -12.10 -25.87 -10.60
N LEU A 289 -13.23 -26.58 -10.46
CA LEU A 289 -14.13 -26.47 -9.31
C LEU A 289 -13.47 -26.92 -8.01
N ASP A 290 -12.67 -27.99 -8.03
CA ASP A 290 -11.90 -28.46 -6.86
C ASP A 290 -10.88 -27.41 -6.40
N ARG A 291 -10.16 -26.80 -7.36
CA ARG A 291 -9.22 -25.71 -7.06
C ARG A 291 -9.93 -24.49 -6.50
N PHE A 292 -11.08 -24.14 -7.07
CA PHE A 292 -11.90 -23.04 -6.58
C PHE A 292 -12.41 -23.33 -5.16
N GLN A 293 -12.89 -24.55 -4.89
CA GLN A 293 -13.36 -24.98 -3.59
C GLN A 293 -12.24 -24.94 -2.54
N LYS A 294 -11.00 -25.32 -2.90
CA LYS A 294 -9.85 -25.16 -2.00
C LYS A 294 -9.65 -23.71 -1.57
N ILE A 295 -9.74 -22.76 -2.51
CA ILE A 295 -9.62 -21.33 -2.20
C ILE A 295 -10.77 -20.87 -1.29
N VAL A 296 -11.99 -21.34 -1.53
CA VAL A 296 -13.16 -21.05 -0.67
C VAL A 296 -12.94 -21.57 0.76
N ARG A 297 -12.37 -22.77 0.92
CA ARG A 297 -12.01 -23.32 2.24
C ARG A 297 -10.95 -22.46 2.93
N ASP A 298 -9.91 -22.05 2.20
CA ASP A 298 -8.83 -21.19 2.72
C ASP A 298 -9.33 -19.79 3.11
N LEU A 299 -10.46 -19.35 2.55
CA LEU A 299 -11.13 -18.08 2.86
C LEU A 299 -11.97 -18.09 4.13
N SER A 300 -12.25 -19.27 4.70
CA SER A 300 -13.09 -19.43 5.89
C SER A 300 -12.21 -19.72 7.12
N PRO A 301 -11.68 -18.70 7.82
CA PRO A 301 -10.96 -18.93 9.05
C PRO A 301 -12.00 -19.20 10.16
N ARG A 302 -12.07 -20.45 10.64
CA ARG A 302 -12.64 -20.79 11.95
C ARG A 302 -14.03 -20.18 12.24
N GLY A 303 -15.02 -20.51 11.41
CA GLY A 303 -16.44 -20.39 11.81
C GLY A 303 -16.99 -18.97 12.05
N ARG A 304 -16.35 -17.91 11.56
CA ARG A 304 -17.01 -16.60 11.48
C ARG A 304 -17.52 -16.37 10.06
N PRO A 305 -18.83 -16.12 9.88
CA PRO A 305 -19.36 -15.71 8.59
C PRO A 305 -18.81 -14.32 8.22
N PHE A 306 -18.78 -14.07 6.91
CA PHE A 306 -18.39 -12.78 6.32
C PHE A 306 -19.28 -11.63 6.79
#